data_AF-A0A259LLI8-F1
#
_entry.id   AF-A0A259LLI8-F1
#
_cell.length_a   1.000
_cell.length_b   1.000
_cell.length_c   1.000
_cell.angle_alpha   90.00
_cell.angle_beta   90.00
_cell.angle_gamma   90.00
#
_symmetry.space_group_name_H-M   'P 1'
#
loop_
_entity.id
_entity.type
_entity.pdbx_description
1 polymer ?
#
loop_
_entity_poly.entity_id
_entity_poly.type
_entity_poly.pdbx_seq_one_letter_code
_entity_poly.pdbx_strand_id
1 'polypeptide(L)'
;MLVSLGLIPNLAFSAWLSPRLERFENCTIEKTFLASKLKGRSITSTLYVTRIQEDQESQTAKLFRDQGLAGEIAYRPVYPSDTEIEDSRTMVLTSVVYRRKASSLEKFFSGSETQVYYEVKMGDERFALNLGSFEPPPFEVCI
;
A
#
# COMPACT_ATOMS: atom_id res chain seq x y z
N MET A 1 8.07 20.83 48.95
CA MET A 1 7.85 21.65 47.75
C MET A 1 8.17 20.80 46.53
N LEU A 2 7.18 20.69 45.63
CA LEU A 2 7.21 20.35 44.19
C LEU A 2 7.85 19.03 43.71
N VAL A 3 6.94 18.12 43.34
CA VAL A 3 7.09 17.06 42.34
C VAL A 3 7.34 17.70 40.97
N SER A 4 8.29 17.19 40.20
CA SER A 4 8.29 17.36 38.73
C SER A 4 8.61 16.04 38.04
N LEU A 5 7.54 15.38 37.62
CA LEU A 5 7.50 14.43 36.50
C LEU A 5 7.33 15.24 35.22
N GLY A 6 8.00 14.86 34.12
CA GLY A 6 7.68 15.38 32.78
C GLY A 6 8.78 15.10 31.75
N LEU A 7 8.87 13.88 31.23
CA LEU A 7 8.26 13.44 29.96
C LEU A 7 9.02 13.93 28.70
N ILE A 8 9.93 13.04 28.29
CA ILE A 8 10.59 12.81 27.00
C ILE A 8 9.92 13.54 25.79
N PRO A 9 10.55 14.55 25.17
CA PRO A 9 10.06 15.20 23.93
C PRO A 9 10.36 14.40 22.63
N ASN A 10 10.90 13.18 22.74
CA ASN A 10 11.48 12.44 21.61
C ASN A 10 10.48 11.67 20.73
N LEU A 11 9.22 11.48 21.17
CA LEU A 11 8.24 10.66 20.43
C LEU A 11 7.51 11.44 19.31
N ALA A 12 7.35 12.75 19.47
CA ALA A 12 6.66 13.58 18.48
C ALA A 12 7.56 13.96 17.28
N PHE A 13 8.88 14.10 17.49
CA PHE A 13 9.84 14.36 16.41
C PHE A 13 10.11 13.12 15.54
N SER A 14 10.16 11.92 16.13
CA SER A 14 10.38 10.68 15.35
C SER A 14 9.22 10.35 14.42
N ALA A 15 8.00 10.73 14.82
CA ALA A 15 6.77 10.59 14.06
C ALA A 15 6.77 11.32 12.72
N TRP A 16 7.47 12.46 12.66
CA TRP A 16 7.52 13.33 11.48
C TRP A 16 8.59 12.88 10.47
N LEU A 17 9.60 12.16 10.95
CA LEU A 17 10.78 11.75 10.18
C LEU A 17 10.64 10.37 9.53
N SER A 18 9.64 9.57 9.90
CA SER A 18 9.47 8.21 9.38
C SER A 18 8.18 8.09 8.55
N PRO A 19 8.20 7.40 7.40
CA PRO A 19 6.97 7.12 6.65
C PRO A 19 6.02 6.27 7.50
N ARG A 20 4.73 6.37 7.19
CA ARG A 20 3.67 5.65 7.92
C ARG A 20 2.66 5.06 6.96
N LEU A 21 2.11 3.91 7.35
CA LEU A 21 0.98 3.30 6.68
C LEU A 21 -0.24 3.36 7.61
N GLU A 22 -1.22 4.18 7.22
CA GLU A 22 -2.50 4.26 7.92
C GLU A 22 -3.47 3.26 7.29
N ARG A 23 -4.16 2.48 8.13
CA ARG A 23 -5.17 1.50 7.74
C ARG A 23 -6.56 2.06 8.02
N PHE A 24 -7.44 2.04 7.02
CA PHE A 24 -8.83 2.45 7.11
C PHE A 24 -9.73 1.26 6.81
N GLU A 25 -10.59 0.89 7.75
CA GLU A 25 -11.49 -0.25 7.63
C GLU A 25 -12.89 0.21 7.21
N ASN A 26 -13.67 -0.70 6.62
CA ASN A 26 -15.04 -0.43 6.16
C ASN A 26 -15.15 0.71 5.12
N CYS A 27 -14.11 0.86 4.30
CA CYS A 27 -14.01 1.92 3.28
C CYS A 27 -14.50 1.51 1.90
N THR A 28 -14.52 0.22 1.64
CA THR A 28 -14.94 -0.38 0.38
C THR A 28 -15.91 -1.52 0.65
N ILE A 29 -16.69 -1.86 -0.36
CA ILE A 29 -17.57 -3.04 -0.33
C ILE A 29 -16.75 -4.23 -0.82
N GLU A 30 -16.73 -5.31 -0.04
CA GLU A 30 -16.03 -6.53 -0.43
C GLU A 30 -16.58 -7.06 -1.76
N LYS A 31 -15.67 -7.34 -2.70
CA LYS A 31 -16.04 -7.79 -4.05
C LYS A 31 -15.04 -8.77 -4.60
N THR A 32 -15.55 -9.87 -5.14
CA THR A 32 -14.76 -10.85 -5.88
C THR A 32 -14.81 -10.57 -7.38
N PHE A 33 -13.67 -10.66 -8.05
CA PHE A 33 -13.56 -10.50 -9.50
C PHE A 33 -12.35 -11.24 -10.06
N LEU A 34 -12.34 -11.40 -11.38
CA LEU A 34 -11.14 -11.82 -12.12
C LEU A 34 -10.20 -10.65 -12.33
N ALA A 35 -8.90 -10.90 -12.32
CA ALA A 35 -7.86 -9.90 -12.54
C ALA A 35 -8.03 -9.17 -13.87
N SER A 36 -8.53 -9.84 -14.92
CA SER A 36 -8.86 -9.22 -16.21
C SER A 36 -9.74 -7.98 -16.09
N LYS A 37 -10.68 -7.94 -15.12
CA LYS A 37 -11.54 -6.77 -14.88
C LYS A 37 -10.76 -5.58 -14.33
N LEU A 38 -9.76 -5.81 -13.47
CA LEU A 38 -8.90 -4.74 -12.97
C LEU A 38 -7.88 -4.31 -14.03
N LYS A 39 -7.26 -5.28 -14.71
CA LYS A 39 -6.32 -5.01 -15.81
C LYS A 39 -6.96 -4.09 -16.84
N GLY A 40 -8.16 -4.40 -17.33
CA GLY A 40 -8.88 -3.54 -18.27
C GLY A 40 -9.22 -2.11 -17.81
N ARG A 41 -9.00 -1.79 -16.52
CA ARG A 41 -9.16 -0.44 -15.95
C ARG A 41 -7.83 0.21 -15.53
N SER A 42 -6.75 -0.57 -15.52
CA SER A 42 -5.41 -0.07 -15.23
C SER A 42 -4.85 0.73 -16.42
N ILE A 43 -3.94 1.65 -16.14
CA ILE A 43 -3.35 2.57 -17.13
C ILE A 43 -2.72 1.81 -18.32
N THR A 44 -2.10 0.67 -18.07
CA THR A 44 -1.36 -0.11 -19.08
C THR A 44 -2.07 -1.41 -19.47
N SER A 45 -3.30 -1.63 -19.04
CA SER A 45 -4.00 -2.91 -19.19
C SER A 45 -3.26 -4.12 -18.61
N THR A 46 -2.28 -3.89 -17.73
CA THR A 46 -1.45 -4.91 -17.09
C THR A 46 -1.33 -4.61 -15.60
N LEU A 47 -1.15 -5.66 -14.80
CA LEU A 47 -0.90 -5.53 -13.37
C LEU A 47 0.16 -6.56 -12.98
N TYR A 48 1.11 -6.14 -12.17
CA TYR A 48 2.24 -6.93 -11.71
C TYR A 48 2.19 -7.06 -10.19
N VAL A 49 2.62 -8.21 -9.69
CA VAL A 49 2.81 -8.46 -8.26
C VAL A 49 4.29 -8.29 -7.92
N THR A 50 4.56 -7.38 -7.00
CA THR A 50 5.85 -7.23 -6.34
C THR A 50 5.75 -7.83 -4.94
N ARG A 51 6.36 -8.99 -4.72
CA ARG A 51 6.40 -9.64 -3.39
C ARG A 51 7.50 -9.04 -2.52
N ILE A 52 7.21 -8.91 -1.24
CA ILE A 52 8.20 -8.48 -0.25
C ILE A 52 9.14 -9.65 0.02
N GLN A 53 10.44 -9.42 -0.16
CA GLN A 53 11.48 -10.39 0.20
C GLN A 53 11.91 -10.16 1.65
N GLU A 54 12.40 -11.21 2.33
CA GLU A 54 12.76 -11.14 3.75
C GLU A 54 13.88 -10.12 4.01
N ASP A 55 14.87 -10.10 3.13
CA ASP A 55 16.07 -9.24 3.14
C ASP A 55 15.84 -7.85 2.50
N GLN A 56 14.63 -7.57 2.02
CA GLN A 56 14.34 -6.28 1.39
C GLN A 56 14.31 -5.15 2.43
N GLU A 57 15.30 -4.24 2.36
CA GLU A 57 15.43 -3.10 3.27
C GLU A 57 14.54 -1.89 2.93
N SER A 58 13.60 -2.04 1.99
CA SER A 58 12.68 -0.98 1.61
C SER A 58 11.75 -0.60 2.77
N GLN A 59 11.66 0.71 3.08
CA GLN A 59 10.75 1.21 4.11
C GLN A 59 9.28 0.86 3.80
N THR A 60 8.88 0.90 2.54
CA THR A 60 7.53 0.48 2.13
C THR A 60 7.32 -1.01 2.37
N ALA A 61 8.31 -1.85 2.05
CA ALA A 61 8.26 -3.28 2.29
C ALA A 61 8.12 -3.59 3.79
N LYS A 62 8.85 -2.87 4.65
CA LYS A 62 8.71 -2.97 6.10
C LYS A 62 7.31 -2.60 6.57
N LEU A 63 6.79 -1.44 6.14
CA LEU A 63 5.45 -0.99 6.51
C LEU A 63 4.36 -1.98 6.07
N PHE A 64 4.49 -2.58 4.90
CA PHE A 64 3.56 -3.59 4.39
C PHE A 64 3.65 -4.89 5.20
N ARG A 65 4.88 -5.33 5.53
CA ARG A 65 5.12 -6.51 6.37
C ARG A 65 4.51 -6.35 7.76
N ASP A 66 4.63 -5.16 8.36
CA ASP A 66 4.04 -4.84 9.67
C ASP A 66 2.50 -4.92 9.66
N GLN A 67 1.86 -4.82 8.49
CA GLN A 67 0.41 -5.01 8.30
C GLN A 67 0.05 -6.43 7.84
N GLY A 68 1.03 -7.32 7.67
CA GLY A 68 0.86 -8.67 7.15
C GLY A 68 0.43 -8.71 5.69
N LEU A 69 0.88 -7.74 4.89
CA LEU A 69 0.75 -7.74 3.43
C LEU A 69 1.94 -8.46 2.81
N ALA A 70 1.69 -9.27 1.79
CA ALA A 70 2.70 -10.03 1.06
C ALA A 70 3.42 -9.19 0.00
N GLY A 71 2.89 -8.03 -0.38
CA GLY A 71 3.47 -7.20 -1.42
C GLY A 71 2.56 -6.10 -1.97
N GLU A 72 2.99 -5.54 -3.11
CA GLU A 72 2.29 -4.52 -3.88
C GLU A 72 1.74 -5.11 -5.20
N ILE A 73 0.64 -4.56 -5.68
CA ILE A 73 0.16 -4.74 -7.05
C ILE A 73 0.15 -3.37 -7.75
N ALA A 74 0.81 -3.27 -8.90
CA ALA A 74 0.90 -2.03 -9.67
C ALA A 74 0.86 -2.26 -11.19
N TYR A 75 0.61 -1.20 -11.98
CA TYR A 75 0.52 -1.27 -13.44
C TYR A 75 1.85 -1.51 -14.18
N ARG A 76 2.97 -1.41 -13.46
CA ARG A 76 4.32 -1.61 -13.98
C ARG A 76 5.14 -2.44 -12.99
N PRO A 77 6.09 -3.25 -13.46
CA PRO A 77 7.01 -3.93 -12.57
C PRO A 77 7.91 -2.92 -11.85
N VAL A 78 8.16 -3.16 -10.56
CA VAL A 78 9.14 -2.42 -9.76
C VAL A 78 10.51 -3.09 -9.88
N TYR A 79 10.54 -4.42 -9.91
CA TYR A 79 11.74 -5.23 -10.10
C TYR A 79 11.61 -6.14 -11.32
N PRO A 80 12.73 -6.55 -11.95
CA PRO A 80 12.71 -7.50 -13.07
C PRO A 80 12.09 -8.87 -12.75
N SER A 81 12.04 -9.24 -11.46
CA SER A 81 11.45 -10.49 -10.98
C SER A 81 9.93 -10.43 -10.78
N ASP A 82 9.32 -9.26 -10.93
CA ASP A 82 7.89 -9.09 -10.68
C ASP A 82 7.07 -9.84 -11.74
N THR A 83 6.01 -10.50 -11.28
CA THR A 83 5.21 -11.38 -12.12
C THR A 83 3.92 -10.69 -12.54
N GLU A 84 3.61 -10.71 -13.84
CA GLU A 84 2.31 -10.24 -14.34
C GLU A 84 1.19 -11.14 -13.80
N ILE A 85 0.08 -10.53 -13.39
CA ILE A 85 -1.10 -11.26 -12.94
C ILE A 85 -1.84 -11.84 -14.15
N GLU A 86 -2.04 -13.16 -14.12
CA GLU A 86 -2.87 -13.87 -15.09
C GLU A 86 -4.33 -13.38 -15.06
N ASP A 87 -4.93 -13.23 -16.23
CA ASP A 87 -6.31 -12.73 -16.40
C ASP A 87 -7.36 -13.55 -15.63
N SER A 88 -7.15 -14.86 -15.53
CA SER A 88 -8.00 -15.82 -14.83
C SER A 88 -7.85 -15.81 -13.31
N ARG A 89 -6.88 -15.06 -12.76
CA ARG A 89 -6.65 -15.02 -11.33
C ARG A 89 -7.85 -14.40 -10.61
N THR A 90 -8.44 -15.13 -9.66
CA THR A 90 -9.46 -14.59 -8.77
C THR A 90 -8.85 -13.68 -7.73
N MET A 91 -9.46 -12.53 -7.52
CA MET A 91 -9.05 -11.50 -6.58
C MET A 91 -10.26 -11.08 -5.74
N VAL A 92 -10.04 -10.76 -4.46
CA VAL A 92 -11.06 -10.26 -3.56
C VAL A 92 -10.65 -8.88 -3.05
N LEU A 93 -11.30 -7.82 -3.54
CA LEU A 93 -11.21 -6.51 -2.91
C LEU A 93 -11.86 -6.61 -1.53
N THR A 94 -11.13 -6.24 -0.48
CA THR A 94 -11.63 -6.24 0.89
C THR A 94 -12.30 -4.90 1.22
N SER A 95 -12.67 -4.69 2.49
CA SER A 95 -13.17 -3.39 2.98
C SER A 95 -12.07 -2.43 3.44
N VAL A 96 -10.79 -2.77 3.22
CA VAL A 96 -9.64 -2.06 3.79
C VAL A 96 -8.91 -1.24 2.73
N VAL A 97 -8.62 0.01 3.09
CA VAL A 97 -7.79 0.94 2.31
C VAL A 97 -6.58 1.34 3.15
N TYR A 98 -5.43 1.48 2.52
CA TYR A 98 -4.21 2.01 3.15
C TYR A 98 -3.82 3.36 2.57
N ARG A 99 -3.33 4.25 3.43
CA ARG A 99 -2.69 5.51 3.05
C ARG A 99 -1.26 5.54 3.52
N ARG A 100 -0.30 5.49 2.59
CA ARG A 100 1.12 5.65 2.86
C ARG A 100 1.46 7.13 2.84
N LYS A 101 1.79 7.69 3.99
CA LYS A 101 2.29 9.06 4.11
C LYS A 101 3.81 9.03 4.04
N ALA A 102 4.37 9.71 3.04
CA ALA A 102 5.80 9.98 2.97
C ALA A 102 6.23 10.88 4.16
N SER A 103 7.40 10.59 4.71
CA SER A 103 8.08 11.44 5.70
C SER A 103 8.46 12.79 5.09
N SER A 104 8.73 13.78 5.93
CA SER A 104 9.24 15.09 5.46
C SER A 104 10.57 14.96 4.72
N LEU A 105 11.40 13.98 5.10
CA LEU A 105 12.67 13.69 4.45
C LEU A 105 12.46 13.15 3.02
N GLU A 106 11.57 12.16 2.86
CA GLU A 106 11.24 11.62 1.53
C GLU A 106 10.59 12.68 0.62
N LYS A 107 9.72 13.51 1.17
CA LYS A 107 9.13 14.63 0.42
C LYS A 107 10.20 15.61 -0.08
N PHE A 108 11.18 15.92 0.77
CA PHE A 108 12.26 16.85 0.43
C PHE A 108 13.23 16.30 -0.63
N PHE A 109 13.62 15.02 -0.53
CA PHE A 109 14.65 14.45 -1.39
C PHE A 109 14.13 13.79 -2.67
N SER A 110 12.92 13.20 -2.64
CA SER A 110 12.40 12.43 -3.77
C SER A 110 11.06 12.94 -4.30
N GLY A 111 10.51 14.02 -3.71
CA GLY A 111 9.16 14.50 -4.04
C GLY A 111 8.07 13.46 -3.78
N SER A 112 8.31 12.49 -2.89
CA SER A 112 7.37 11.37 -2.70
C SER A 112 6.03 11.87 -2.16
N GLU A 113 4.98 11.62 -2.92
CA GLU A 113 3.61 11.97 -2.54
C GLU A 113 2.96 10.88 -1.68
N THR A 114 1.82 11.24 -1.09
CA THR A 114 0.96 10.29 -0.39
C THR A 114 0.43 9.26 -1.38
N GLN A 115 0.63 7.98 -1.09
CA GLN A 115 0.12 6.88 -1.91
C GLN A 115 -1.07 6.22 -1.23
N VAL A 116 -2.03 5.76 -2.03
CA VAL A 116 -3.24 5.10 -1.57
C VAL A 116 -3.30 3.70 -2.17
N TYR A 117 -3.73 2.73 -1.37
CA TYR A 117 -3.82 1.33 -1.78
C TYR A 117 -5.15 0.73 -1.35
N TYR A 118 -5.75 -0.11 -2.20
CA TYR A 118 -6.76 -1.06 -1.74
C TYR A 118 -6.09 -2.32 -1.19
N GLU A 119 -6.63 -2.92 -0.14
CA GLU A 119 -6.26 -4.29 0.22
C GLU A 119 -7.03 -5.28 -0.66
N VAL A 120 -6.29 -6.14 -1.36
CA VAL A 120 -6.83 -7.19 -2.22
C VAL A 120 -6.25 -8.53 -1.81
N LYS A 121 -7.11 -9.56 -1.69
CA LYS A 121 -6.68 -10.95 -1.47
C LYS A 121 -6.50 -11.68 -2.79
N MET A 122 -5.44 -12.49 -2.87
CA MET A 122 -5.20 -13.46 -3.94
C MET A 122 -4.80 -14.79 -3.31
N GLY A 123 -5.74 -15.74 -3.23
CA GLY A 123 -5.56 -16.91 -2.38
C GLY A 123 -5.56 -16.51 -0.90
N ASP A 124 -4.62 -17.05 -0.12
CA ASP A 124 -4.50 -16.78 1.32
C ASP A 124 -3.70 -15.50 1.65
N GLU A 125 -3.20 -14.81 0.63
CA GLU A 125 -2.31 -13.67 0.78
C GLU A 125 -3.03 -12.34 0.51
N ARG A 126 -2.57 -11.30 1.21
CA ARG A 126 -3.09 -9.93 1.10
C ARG A 126 -2.06 -9.05 0.43
N PHE A 127 -2.48 -8.23 -0.53
CA PHE A 127 -1.62 -7.33 -1.29
C PHE A 127 -2.18 -5.91 -1.29
N ALA A 128 -1.28 -4.93 -1.37
CA ALA A 128 -1.62 -3.52 -1.55
C ALA A 128 -1.75 -3.19 -3.05
N LEU A 129 -2.97 -3.01 -3.55
CA LEU A 129 -3.23 -2.57 -4.91
C LEU A 129 -3.09 -1.05 -5.01
N ASN A 130 -2.04 -0.59 -5.68
CA ASN A 130 -1.70 0.83 -5.80
C ASN A 130 -2.71 1.58 -6.67
N LEU A 131 -3.44 2.55 -6.10
CA LEU A 131 -4.43 3.35 -6.82
C LEU A 131 -3.83 4.19 -7.95
N GLY A 132 -2.56 4.57 -7.84
CA GLY A 132 -1.82 5.26 -8.92
C GLY A 132 -1.65 4.42 -10.19
N SER A 133 -2.15 3.18 -10.19
CA SER A 133 -2.24 2.30 -11.36
C SER A 133 -3.48 2.51 -12.22
N PHE A 134 -4.38 3.42 -11.81
CA PHE A 134 -5.69 3.60 -12.42
C PHE A 134 -5.99 5.10 -12.61
N GLU A 135 -6.60 5.43 -13.74
CA GLU A 135 -7.14 6.76 -13.99
C GLU A 135 -8.43 6.61 -14.83
N PRO A 136 -9.64 6.78 -14.23
CA PRO A 136 -9.94 7.09 -12.82
C PRO A 136 -9.80 5.89 -11.86
N PRO A 137 -9.80 6.11 -10.52
CA PRO A 137 -9.79 5.03 -9.52
C PRO A 137 -10.87 3.97 -9.78
N PRO A 138 -10.57 2.67 -9.56
CA PRO A 138 -11.48 1.61 -9.93
C PRO A 138 -12.68 1.50 -8.97
N PHE A 139 -12.53 1.96 -7.73
CA PHE A 139 -13.57 1.92 -6.71
C PHE A 139 -13.61 3.27 -5.98
N GLU A 140 -14.66 3.51 -5.20
CA GLU A 140 -14.69 4.68 -4.31
C GLU A 140 -13.70 4.49 -3.15
N VAL A 141 -13.23 5.60 -2.59
CA VAL A 141 -12.32 5.66 -1.44
C VAL A 141 -12.89 6.61 -0.40
N CYS A 142 -12.70 6.27 0.88
CA CYS A 142 -13.27 6.95 2.05
C CYS A 142 -12.37 8.03 2.67
N ILE A 143 -11.28 8.44 1.99
CA ILE A 143 -10.16 9.21 2.57
C ILE A 143 -9.95 10.59 1.96
#